data_AF-A0A2K3L3N9-F1
#
_entry.id   AF-A0A2K3L3N9-F1
#
_cell.length_a   1.000
_cell.length_b   1.000
_cell.length_c   1.000
_cell.angle_alpha   90.00
_cell.angle_beta   90.00
_cell.angle_gamma   90.00
#
_symmetry.space_group_name_H-M   'P 1'
#
loop_
_entity.id
_entity.type
_entity.pdbx_description
1 polymer ?
#
loop_
_entity_poly.entity_id
_entity_poly.type
_entity_poly.pdbx_seq_one_letter_code
_entity_poly.pdbx_strand_id
1 'polypeptide(L)'
;MGLPFLRPADYYAEMVKADNHMEKVKSRLLEEKRKMEEAEERRKAREAKRISKEIQSQKLKERAKQKKEDIESVKKWRKQRQQSGFADGAEGPDKAFDFEDGKSFERSKKKRPGVSPGDRSGGKAKQAIGKGKTKNRRDTKNSKFGFGGRKGSKKQNTADTTNDFGGFSKGAAAGNKKRKR
;
A
#
# COMPACT_ATOMS: atom_id res chain seq x y z
N MET A 1 15.30 54.16 -31.97
CA MET A 1 14.03 53.38 -32.02
C MET A 1 13.90 52.58 -30.72
N GLY A 2 13.25 53.13 -29.70
CA GLY A 2 13.13 52.52 -28.36
C GLY A 2 11.76 51.88 -28.11
N LEU A 3 11.29 51.05 -29.05
CA LEU A 3 9.96 50.45 -28.98
C LEU A 3 9.98 49.15 -28.14
N PRO A 4 9.00 48.93 -27.25
CA PRO A 4 8.91 47.70 -26.46
C PRO A 4 8.56 46.51 -27.36
N PHE A 5 9.32 45.42 -27.22
CA PHE A 5 9.15 44.20 -28.03
C PHE A 5 8.20 43.18 -27.39
N LEU A 6 8.26 43.03 -26.06
CA LEU A 6 7.46 42.04 -25.35
C LEU A 6 6.06 42.58 -25.05
N ARG A 7 5.06 41.71 -25.15
CA ARG A 7 3.72 42.00 -24.65
C ARG A 7 3.77 42.13 -23.12
N PRO A 8 3.31 43.25 -22.55
CA PRO A 8 3.17 43.38 -21.10
C PRO A 8 2.17 42.36 -20.55
N ALA A 9 2.47 41.75 -19.40
CA ALA A 9 1.64 40.72 -18.79
C ALA A 9 0.24 41.23 -18.41
N ASP A 10 0.14 42.51 -18.00
CA ASP A 10 -1.09 43.15 -17.53
C ASP A 10 -1.88 43.83 -18.66
N TYR A 11 -1.49 43.63 -19.92
CA TYR A 11 -2.20 44.16 -21.07
C TYR A 11 -3.17 43.09 -21.63
N TYR A 12 -4.44 43.20 -21.21
CA TYR A 12 -5.54 42.32 -21.63
C TYR A 12 -6.28 42.91 -22.82
N ALA A 13 -5.75 42.66 -24.02
CA ALA A 13 -6.41 42.92 -25.29
C ALA A 13 -6.89 41.61 -25.93
N GLU A 14 -7.81 41.71 -26.88
CA GLU A 14 -8.31 40.55 -27.63
C GLU A 14 -7.15 39.83 -28.35
N MET A 15 -7.05 38.52 -28.16
CA MET A 15 -6.07 37.66 -28.82
C MET A 15 -6.69 37.00 -30.05
N VAL A 16 -5.84 36.54 -30.97
CA VAL A 16 -6.25 35.81 -32.20
C VAL A 16 -7.15 34.60 -31.90
N LYS A 17 -6.99 33.96 -30.72
CA LYS A 17 -7.82 32.85 -30.26
C LYS A 17 -8.49 33.20 -28.95
N ALA A 18 -9.79 32.92 -28.86
CA ALA A 18 -10.54 33.08 -27.63
C ALA A 18 -10.04 32.16 -26.50
N ASP A 19 -10.16 32.62 -25.26
CA ASP A 19 -9.73 31.87 -24.07
C ASP A 19 -10.44 30.51 -23.97
N ASN A 20 -11.73 30.44 -24.30
CA ASN A 20 -12.49 29.19 -24.38
C ASN A 20 -11.86 28.12 -25.30
N HIS A 21 -11.16 28.53 -26.36
CA HIS A 21 -10.43 27.60 -27.21
C HIS A 21 -9.14 27.15 -26.54
N MET A 22 -8.39 28.08 -25.95
CA MET A 22 -7.14 27.77 -25.24
C MET A 22 -7.36 26.88 -24.02
N GLU A 23 -8.48 27.00 -23.32
CA GLU A 23 -8.89 26.09 -22.26
C GLU A 23 -9.07 24.65 -22.75
N LYS A 24 -9.69 24.45 -23.92
CA LYS A 24 -9.84 23.12 -24.54
C LYS A 24 -8.50 22.53 -24.95
N VAL A 25 -7.57 23.36 -25.43
CA VAL A 25 -6.21 22.91 -25.75
C VAL A 25 -5.49 22.49 -24.46
N LYS A 26 -5.58 23.31 -23.41
CA LYS A 26 -4.99 23.00 -22.09
C LYS A 26 -5.57 21.73 -21.49
N SER A 27 -6.88 21.52 -21.59
CA SER A 27 -7.53 20.30 -21.06
C SER A 27 -7.03 19.04 -21.76
N ARG A 28 -6.89 19.06 -23.10
CA ARG A 28 -6.33 17.93 -23.87
C ARG A 28 -4.88 17.62 -23.48
N LEU A 29 -4.05 18.66 -23.33
CA LEU A 29 -2.66 18.47 -22.90
C LEU A 29 -2.56 17.87 -21.49
N LEU A 30 -3.44 18.28 -20.57
CA LEU A 30 -3.49 17.70 -19.23
C LEU A 30 -3.97 16.24 -19.24
N GLU A 31 -4.96 15.92 -20.08
CA GLU A 31 -5.42 14.54 -20.27
C GLU A 31 -4.33 13.63 -20.85
N GLU A 32 -3.55 14.11 -21.82
CA GLU A 32 -2.42 13.37 -22.40
C GLU A 32 -1.32 13.11 -21.38
N LYS A 33 -0.93 14.13 -20.60
CA LYS A 33 0.04 13.97 -19.50
C LYS A 33 -0.43 12.92 -18.50
N ARG A 34 -1.69 13.01 -18.07
CA ARG A 34 -2.27 12.04 -17.13
C ARG A 34 -2.27 10.61 -17.70
N LYS A 35 -2.58 10.43 -18.99
CA LYS A 35 -2.53 9.12 -19.65
C LYS A 35 -1.11 8.55 -19.68
N MET A 36 -0.12 9.39 -19.93
CA MET A 36 1.30 9.01 -19.94
C MET A 36 1.75 8.58 -18.53
N GLU A 37 1.45 9.39 -17.51
CA GLU A 37 1.76 9.08 -16.11
C GLU A 37 1.11 7.76 -15.66
N GLU A 38 -0.16 7.54 -15.97
CA GLU A 38 -0.86 6.30 -15.59
C GLU A 38 -0.26 5.05 -16.29
N ALA A 39 0.21 5.19 -17.53
CA ALA A 39 0.88 4.12 -18.24
C ALA A 39 2.24 3.77 -17.60
N GLU A 40 3.01 4.79 -17.22
CA GLU A 40 4.29 4.63 -16.52
C GLU A 40 4.12 4.02 -15.14
N GLU A 41 3.15 4.50 -14.35
CA GLU A 41 2.82 3.93 -13.04
C GLU A 41 2.42 2.46 -13.16
N ARG A 42 1.61 2.12 -14.18
CA ARG A 42 1.22 0.74 -14.46
C ARG A 42 2.41 -0.12 -14.86
N ARG A 43 3.34 0.39 -15.64
CA ARG A 43 4.59 -0.31 -16.00
C ARG A 43 5.46 -0.54 -14.75
N LYS A 44 5.69 0.50 -13.95
CA LYS A 44 6.43 0.43 -12.68
C LYS A 44 5.81 -0.57 -11.71
N ALA A 45 4.48 -0.59 -11.60
CA ALA A 45 3.78 -1.55 -10.75
C ALA A 45 3.94 -3.00 -11.24
N ARG A 46 3.99 -3.24 -12.56
CA ARG A 46 4.26 -4.58 -13.12
C ARG A 46 5.69 -5.03 -12.84
N GLU A 47 6.66 -4.14 -13.05
CA GLU A 47 8.08 -4.41 -12.76
C GLU A 47 8.31 -4.68 -11.27
N ALA A 48 7.75 -3.84 -10.40
CA ALA A 48 7.79 -4.04 -8.95
C ALA A 48 7.19 -5.39 -8.54
N LYS A 49 6.07 -5.81 -9.13
CA LYS A 49 5.46 -7.12 -8.88
C LYS A 49 6.34 -8.27 -9.37
N ARG A 50 6.96 -8.13 -10.55
CA ARG A 50 7.87 -9.13 -11.12
C ARG A 50 9.07 -9.36 -10.21
N ILE A 51 9.69 -8.28 -9.72
CA ILE A 51 10.93 -8.32 -8.94
C ILE A 51 10.66 -8.51 -7.43
N SER A 52 9.42 -8.35 -6.97
CA SER A 52 9.04 -8.41 -5.54
C SER A 52 9.55 -9.66 -4.82
N LYS A 53 9.42 -10.84 -5.44
CA LYS A 53 9.86 -12.12 -4.85
C LYS A 53 11.37 -12.22 -4.75
N GLU A 54 12.07 -11.75 -5.78
CA GLU A 54 13.53 -11.72 -5.78
C GLU A 54 14.04 -10.78 -4.69
N ILE A 55 13.50 -9.56 -4.59
CA ILE A 55 13.82 -8.61 -3.51
C ILE A 55 13.56 -9.22 -2.13
N GLN A 56 12.45 -9.92 -1.95
CA GLN A 56 12.18 -10.60 -0.68
C GLN A 56 13.23 -11.66 -0.36
N SER A 57 13.62 -12.48 -1.34
CA SER A 57 14.64 -13.50 -1.15
C SER A 57 16.03 -12.90 -0.86
N GLN A 58 16.40 -11.83 -1.58
CA GLN A 58 17.66 -11.10 -1.38
C GLN A 58 17.71 -10.47 0.01
N LYS A 59 16.63 -9.79 0.44
CA LYS A 59 16.53 -9.22 1.80
C LYS A 59 16.65 -10.27 2.90
N LEU A 60 16.12 -11.48 2.70
CA LEU A 60 16.28 -12.57 3.67
C LEU A 60 17.74 -13.05 3.72
N LYS A 61 18.39 -13.20 2.56
CA LYS A 61 19.81 -13.57 2.48
C LYS A 61 20.71 -12.51 3.11
N GLU A 62 20.47 -11.24 2.82
CA GLU A 62 21.19 -10.10 3.38
C GLU A 62 21.06 -10.04 4.90
N ARG A 63 19.84 -10.16 5.44
CA ARG A 63 19.62 -10.24 6.90
C ARG A 63 20.32 -11.44 7.54
N ALA A 64 20.34 -12.58 6.87
CA ALA A 64 21.04 -13.75 7.38
C ALA A 64 22.56 -13.56 7.37
N LYS A 65 23.10 -12.91 6.34
CA LYS A 65 24.51 -12.54 6.24
C LYS A 65 24.90 -11.53 7.33
N GLN A 66 24.13 -10.46 7.50
CA GLN A 66 24.35 -9.46 8.54
C GLN A 66 24.36 -10.10 9.94
N LYS A 67 23.39 -10.97 10.26
CA LYS A 67 23.38 -11.70 11.54
C LYS A 67 24.62 -12.56 11.76
N LYS A 68 25.16 -13.18 10.70
CA LYS A 68 26.39 -13.98 10.81
C LYS A 68 27.59 -13.09 11.07
N GLU A 69 27.71 -11.98 10.33
CA GLU A 69 28.77 -10.99 10.50
C GLU A 69 28.75 -10.39 11.92
N ASP A 70 27.57 -10.06 12.44
CA ASP A 70 27.38 -9.56 13.82
C ASP A 70 27.78 -10.61 14.87
N ILE A 71 27.42 -11.89 14.67
CA ILE A 71 27.82 -12.96 15.60
C ILE A 71 29.33 -13.20 15.53
N GLU A 72 29.92 -13.14 14.33
CA GLU A 72 31.35 -13.30 14.14
C GLU A 72 32.15 -12.13 14.76
N SER A 73 31.67 -10.89 14.63
CA SER A 73 32.29 -9.74 15.28
C SER A 73 32.25 -9.88 16.81
N VAL A 74 31.12 -10.27 17.39
CA VAL A 74 31.00 -10.53 18.83
C VAL A 74 31.90 -11.69 19.27
N LYS A 75 31.98 -12.78 18.50
CA LYS A 75 32.87 -13.90 18.80
C LYS A 75 34.35 -13.49 18.76
N LYS A 76 34.76 -12.70 17.77
CA LYS A 76 36.12 -12.14 17.68
C LYS A 76 36.43 -11.27 18.90
N TRP A 77 35.52 -10.38 19.29
CA TRP A 77 35.64 -9.57 20.49
C TRP A 77 35.74 -10.40 21.77
N ARG A 78 34.88 -11.43 21.93
CA ARG A 78 34.95 -12.34 23.09
C ARG A 78 36.28 -13.09 23.14
N LYS A 79 36.76 -13.59 21.99
CA LYS A 79 38.05 -14.28 21.90
C LYS A 79 39.22 -13.34 22.20
N GLN A 80 39.19 -12.11 21.68
CA GLN A 80 40.21 -11.09 21.97
C GLN A 80 40.21 -10.73 23.46
N ARG A 81 39.04 -10.55 24.10
CA ARG A 81 38.93 -10.30 25.55
C ARG A 81 39.50 -11.46 26.38
N GLN A 82 39.24 -12.71 25.97
CA GLN A 82 39.80 -13.88 26.64
C GLN A 82 41.33 -13.98 26.45
N GLN A 83 41.84 -13.68 25.25
CA GLN A 83 43.28 -13.70 24.97
C GLN A 83 44.04 -12.54 25.62
N SER A 84 43.40 -11.40 25.84
CA SER A 84 44.00 -10.25 26.54
C SER A 84 43.99 -10.39 28.06
N GLY A 85 43.58 -11.54 28.61
CA GLY A 85 43.73 -11.87 30.03
C GLY A 85 42.94 -10.98 31.00
N PHE A 86 41.82 -10.39 30.58
CA PHE A 86 41.00 -9.59 31.50
C PHE A 86 40.22 -10.54 32.42
N ALA A 87 40.77 -10.77 33.62
CA ALA A 87 40.11 -11.49 34.69
C ALA A 87 38.83 -10.76 35.10
N ASP A 88 37.81 -11.55 35.39
CA ASP A 88 36.51 -11.15 35.91
C ASP A 88 36.71 -10.35 37.20
N GLY A 89 36.72 -9.02 37.09
CA GLY A 89 37.01 -8.10 38.19
C GLY A 89 36.31 -6.79 37.94
N ALA A 90 35.41 -6.45 38.85
CA ALA A 90 34.72 -5.18 38.92
C ALA A 90 35.69 -3.98 38.83
N GLU A 91 35.20 -2.88 38.25
CA GLU A 91 35.81 -1.53 38.18
C GLU A 91 36.69 -1.17 36.96
N GLY A 92 36.01 -0.58 35.95
CA GLY A 92 36.47 0.55 35.11
C GLY A 92 37.55 0.30 34.03
N PRO A 93 37.65 1.13 32.97
CA PRO A 93 36.88 2.33 32.65
C PRO A 93 35.96 2.11 31.44
N ASP A 94 34.95 2.97 31.35
CA ASP A 94 34.13 3.25 30.18
C ASP A 94 34.97 3.48 28.91
N LYS A 95 35.42 2.41 28.25
CA LYS A 95 35.82 2.47 26.85
C LYS A 95 34.56 2.38 26.01
N ALA A 96 33.91 3.54 25.93
CA ALA A 96 33.08 4.01 24.84
C ALA A 96 32.46 2.89 24.00
N PHE A 97 31.27 2.46 24.39
CA PHE A 97 30.27 2.08 23.41
C PHE A 97 30.07 3.29 22.48
N ASP A 98 30.86 3.38 21.41
CA ASP A 98 30.42 4.08 20.19
C ASP A 98 29.32 3.22 19.56
N PHE A 99 28.17 3.28 20.22
CA PHE A 99 26.88 3.10 19.60
C PHE A 99 26.63 4.32 18.72
N GLU A 100 27.45 4.48 17.68
CA GLU A 100 27.32 5.49 16.64
C GLU A 100 26.19 5.11 15.66
N ASP A 101 25.03 4.69 16.19
CA ASP A 101 23.75 4.85 15.52
C ASP A 101 22.69 4.86 16.61
N GLY A 102 22.43 6.06 17.15
CA GLY A 102 21.48 6.39 18.21
C GLY A 102 20.04 5.91 17.96
N LYS A 103 19.83 4.61 17.97
CA LYS A 103 18.54 3.94 18.01
C LYS A 103 18.58 2.91 19.13
N SER A 104 18.73 3.40 20.36
CA SER A 104 18.21 2.67 21.51
C SER A 104 16.79 2.25 21.11
N PHE A 105 16.54 0.93 21.08
CA PHE A 105 15.22 0.42 20.77
C PHE A 105 14.31 0.78 21.95
N GLU A 106 13.84 2.02 21.97
CA GLU A 106 12.74 2.43 22.81
C GLU A 106 11.52 1.63 22.37
N ARG A 107 11.26 0.56 23.10
CA ARG A 107 10.02 -0.18 22.99
C ARG A 107 8.90 0.79 23.37
N SER A 108 8.32 1.45 22.37
CA SER A 108 7.30 2.46 22.61
C SER A 108 6.22 1.90 23.54
N LYS A 109 6.12 2.44 24.75
CA LYS A 109 5.05 2.13 25.70
C LYS A 109 3.70 2.73 25.25
N LYS A 110 3.58 3.11 23.97
CA LYS A 110 2.32 3.55 23.35
C LYS A 110 1.39 2.33 23.23
N LYS A 111 0.62 2.10 24.29
CA LYS A 111 -0.64 1.36 24.22
C LYS A 111 -1.44 1.96 23.06
N ARG A 112 -1.65 1.20 21.99
CA ARG A 112 -2.51 1.63 20.88
C ARG A 112 -3.93 1.83 21.46
N PRO A 113 -4.52 3.04 21.41
CA PRO A 113 -5.85 3.26 21.95
C PRO A 113 -6.83 2.32 21.24
N GLY A 114 -7.57 1.53 22.01
CA GLY A 114 -8.55 0.55 21.49
C GLY A 114 -8.04 -0.88 21.26
N VAL A 115 -6.81 -1.23 21.65
CA VAL A 115 -6.28 -2.60 21.52
C VAL A 115 -5.83 -3.15 22.89
N SER A 116 -6.48 -4.19 23.38
CA SER A 116 -6.05 -4.89 24.60
C SER A 116 -4.75 -5.68 24.36
N PRO A 117 -3.85 -5.79 25.34
CA PRO A 117 -2.69 -6.67 25.24
C PRO A 117 -3.14 -8.11 24.97
N GLY A 118 -2.74 -8.69 23.83
CA GLY A 118 -3.16 -10.02 23.37
C GLY A 118 -4.16 -10.02 22.20
N ASP A 119 -4.73 -8.87 21.84
CA ASP A 119 -5.67 -8.77 20.71
C ASP A 119 -4.93 -8.77 19.35
N ARG A 120 -4.93 -9.91 18.67
CA ARG A 120 -4.38 -10.09 17.32
C ARG A 120 -5.21 -9.40 16.23
N SER A 121 -6.40 -8.88 16.53
CA SER A 121 -7.27 -8.20 15.58
C SER A 121 -6.94 -6.71 15.39
N GLY A 122 -5.98 -6.18 16.16
CA GLY A 122 -5.45 -4.83 15.98
C GLY A 122 -6.47 -3.70 16.21
N GLY A 123 -7.48 -3.91 17.08
CA GLY A 123 -8.51 -2.92 17.42
C GLY A 123 -9.63 -2.77 16.39
N LYS A 124 -9.58 -3.52 15.29
CA LYS A 124 -10.62 -3.47 14.24
C LYS A 124 -11.90 -4.20 14.63
N ALA A 125 -11.86 -5.06 15.65
CA ALA A 125 -13.05 -5.75 16.13
C ALA A 125 -14.05 -4.80 16.82
N LYS A 126 -13.57 -3.72 17.47
CA LYS A 126 -14.44 -2.77 18.20
C LYS A 126 -14.86 -1.55 17.38
N GLN A 127 -14.10 -1.14 16.36
CA GLN A 127 -14.49 -0.02 15.48
C GLN A 127 -15.66 -0.35 14.53
N ALA A 128 -15.98 -1.63 14.35
CA ALA A 128 -17.12 -2.06 13.53
C ALA A 128 -18.45 -2.14 14.30
N ILE A 129 -18.52 -1.58 15.51
CA ILE A 129 -19.76 -1.51 16.32
C ILE A 129 -20.10 -0.03 16.59
N GLY A 130 -20.12 0.76 15.51
CA GLY A 130 -21.01 1.92 15.44
C GLY A 130 -22.41 1.40 15.11
N LYS A 131 -23.34 1.55 16.06
CA LYS A 131 -24.80 1.41 15.96
C LYS A 131 -25.34 0.83 14.64
N GLY A 132 -25.76 -0.43 14.64
CA GLY A 132 -26.72 -0.92 13.65
C GLY A 132 -26.60 -2.40 13.27
N LYS A 133 -27.52 -3.21 13.79
CA LYS A 133 -27.99 -4.50 13.22
C LYS A 133 -26.95 -5.64 13.17
N THR A 134 -26.73 -6.28 14.31
CA THR A 134 -26.08 -7.59 14.46
C THR A 134 -26.98 -8.79 14.14
N LYS A 135 -27.98 -8.68 13.25
CA LYS A 135 -28.87 -9.84 12.99
C LYS A 135 -28.45 -10.79 11.87
N ASN A 136 -27.78 -10.36 10.80
CA ASN A 136 -27.67 -11.23 9.60
C ASN A 136 -26.24 -11.61 9.20
N ARG A 137 -25.27 -11.57 10.12
CA ARG A 137 -23.87 -11.94 9.79
C ARG A 137 -23.71 -13.45 9.56
N ARG A 138 -24.61 -14.27 10.11
CA ARG A 138 -24.63 -15.71 9.90
C ARG A 138 -25.33 -16.04 8.59
N ASP A 139 -26.49 -15.43 8.34
CA ASP A 139 -27.27 -15.66 7.12
C ASP A 139 -26.53 -15.23 5.85
N THR A 140 -25.84 -14.08 5.87
CA THR A 140 -24.96 -13.69 4.75
C THR A 140 -23.75 -14.60 4.58
N LYS A 141 -23.21 -15.15 5.66
CA LYS A 141 -22.12 -16.15 5.57
C LYS A 141 -22.65 -17.49 5.07
N ASN A 142 -23.86 -17.87 5.43
CA ASN A 142 -24.49 -19.11 5.00
C ASN A 142 -24.94 -19.02 3.53
N SER A 143 -25.44 -17.87 3.08
CA SER A 143 -25.74 -17.66 1.66
C SER A 143 -24.46 -17.67 0.82
N LYS A 144 -23.38 -17.05 1.31
CA LYS A 144 -22.10 -17.00 0.59
C LYS A 144 -21.33 -18.32 0.63
N PHE A 145 -21.22 -18.95 1.79
CA PHE A 145 -20.33 -20.09 2.02
C PHE A 145 -21.05 -21.43 2.28
N GLY A 146 -22.38 -21.42 2.38
CA GLY A 146 -23.19 -22.60 2.77
C GLY A 146 -23.19 -22.82 4.29
N PHE A 147 -24.23 -23.50 4.80
CA PHE A 147 -24.25 -23.99 6.17
C PHE A 147 -23.35 -25.22 6.28
N GLY A 148 -22.08 -25.02 6.69
CA GLY A 148 -21.24 -26.07 7.31
C GLY A 148 -20.99 -27.40 6.57
N GLY A 149 -21.49 -27.60 5.35
CA GLY A 149 -21.35 -28.84 4.57
C GLY A 149 -20.40 -28.71 3.37
N ARG A 150 -20.25 -29.79 2.58
CA ARG A 150 -19.38 -29.86 1.39
C ARG A 150 -19.60 -28.64 0.48
N LYS A 151 -18.63 -27.70 0.48
CA LYS A 151 -18.69 -26.39 -0.20
C LYS A 151 -18.54 -26.44 -1.74
N GLY A 152 -18.66 -27.62 -2.34
CA GLY A 152 -18.37 -27.88 -3.75
C GLY A 152 -19.58 -27.98 -4.67
N SER A 153 -20.79 -28.19 -4.14
CA SER A 153 -22.00 -28.45 -4.96
C SER A 153 -22.67 -27.19 -5.52
N LYS A 154 -22.31 -25.98 -5.05
CA LYS A 154 -22.84 -24.72 -5.63
C LYS A 154 -22.38 -24.42 -7.06
N LYS A 155 -21.42 -25.20 -7.57
CA LYS A 155 -20.95 -25.11 -8.97
C LYS A 155 -21.51 -26.23 -9.84
N GLN A 156 -22.44 -27.04 -9.33
CA GLN A 156 -23.13 -28.05 -10.12
C GLN A 156 -24.41 -27.45 -10.69
N ASN A 157 -24.68 -27.73 -11.96
CA ASN A 157 -25.92 -27.34 -12.61
C ASN A 157 -27.07 -28.14 -11.95
N THR A 158 -28.03 -27.44 -11.36
CA THR A 158 -29.26 -28.04 -10.84
C THR A 158 -30.31 -28.09 -11.96
N ALA A 159 -31.29 -29.00 -11.87
CA ALA A 159 -32.36 -29.13 -12.86
C ALA A 159 -33.09 -27.81 -13.14
N ASP A 160 -33.17 -26.91 -12.14
CA ASP A 160 -33.75 -25.58 -12.29
C ASP A 160 -32.90 -24.64 -13.16
N THR A 161 -31.57 -24.79 -13.14
CA THR A 161 -30.64 -23.96 -13.93
C THR A 161 -30.43 -24.45 -15.36
N THR A 162 -30.79 -25.71 -15.68
CA THR A 162 -30.61 -26.26 -17.02
C THR A 162 -31.72 -25.84 -18.00
N ASN A 163 -32.88 -25.42 -17.48
CA ASN A 163 -34.06 -25.07 -18.29
C ASN A 163 -34.37 -23.56 -18.31
N ASP A 164 -33.54 -22.72 -17.68
CA ASP A 164 -33.72 -21.26 -17.70
C ASP A 164 -33.09 -20.64 -18.96
N PHE A 165 -33.90 -20.55 -20.02
CA PHE A 165 -33.57 -19.83 -21.25
C PHE A 165 -33.96 -18.34 -21.20
N GLY A 166 -34.44 -17.83 -20.06
CA GLY A 166 -34.97 -16.46 -19.92
C GLY A 166 -33.93 -15.35 -19.75
N GLY A 167 -32.65 -15.71 -19.61
CA GLY A 167 -31.58 -14.79 -19.21
C GLY A 167 -30.97 -13.90 -20.31
N PHE A 168 -31.26 -14.10 -21.59
CA PHE A 168 -30.69 -13.27 -22.66
C PHE A 168 -31.55 -12.04 -22.97
N SER A 169 -31.67 -11.13 -22.00
CA SER A 169 -32.10 -9.77 -22.34
C SER A 169 -30.92 -9.04 -22.97
N LYS A 170 -31.05 -8.60 -24.23
CA LYS A 170 -30.20 -7.57 -24.82
C LYS A 170 -30.43 -6.26 -24.05
N GLY A 171 -29.80 -6.15 -22.89
CA GLY A 171 -29.85 -4.97 -22.04
C GLY A 171 -29.21 -3.79 -22.77
N ALA A 172 -30.05 -2.81 -23.11
CA ALA A 172 -29.68 -1.55 -23.74
C ALA A 172 -28.47 -0.91 -23.04
N ALA A 173 -27.53 -0.44 -23.86
CA ALA A 173 -26.41 0.39 -23.42
C ALA A 173 -26.92 1.52 -22.50
N ALA A 174 -26.27 1.69 -21.36
CA ALA A 174 -26.61 2.71 -20.37
C ALA A 174 -26.60 4.11 -21.01
N GLY A 175 -27.78 4.62 -21.33
CA GLY A 175 -28.01 5.99 -21.77
C GLY A 175 -27.56 6.96 -20.68
N ASN A 176 -26.55 7.76 -21.02
CA ASN A 176 -25.93 8.75 -20.16
C ASN A 176 -26.95 9.84 -19.76
N LYS A 177 -27.59 9.70 -18.58
CA LYS A 177 -28.50 10.71 -17.99
C LYS A 177 -27.73 11.94 -17.49
N LYS A 178 -27.17 12.75 -18.40
CA LYS A 178 -26.78 14.14 -18.13
C LYS A 178 -26.85 14.99 -19.39
N ARG A 179 -28.05 15.40 -19.78
CA ARG A 179 -28.30 16.64 -20.55
C ARG A 179 -29.58 17.27 -19.98
N LYS A 180 -29.43 18.22 -19.06
CA LYS A 180 -30.48 19.20 -18.81
C LYS A 180 -30.37 20.25 -19.90
N ARG A 181 -31.52 20.57 -20.51
CA ARG A 181 -31.74 21.77 -21.31
C ARG A 181 -31.69 22.99 -20.40
#